data_AF-W6W3L7-F1
#
_entry.id   AF-W6W3L7-F1
#
_cell.length_a   1.000
_cell.length_b   1.000
_cell.length_c   1.000
_cell.angle_alpha   90.00
_cell.angle_beta   90.00
_cell.angle_gamma   90.00
#
_symmetry.space_group_name_H-M   'P 1'
#
loop_
_entity.id
_entity.type
_entity.pdbx_description
1 polymer ?
#
loop_
_entity_poly.entity_id
_entity_poly.type
_entity_poly.pdbx_seq_one_letter_code
_entity_poly.pdbx_strand_id
1 'polypeptide(L)'
;MYEPKEPHNRRSASARALRYNSEYQSSLLDHPILEEEPEEQPPARARPRPSSAPDYRSRSDYHREPPAYEREDDDRMRYEDIPFEKRIEAQLQSLTDIHFTDIIRWLRKGFLRIIAAAILGAVLALLYAAIASPRYTVSTEIIIDPSNLNLVSDDVFSANPQRDSQLLEVESKLRVLTSRNVLTKVINDLNLTQDPEFNRPGRLDGLRSLISSPSAPEDKQLSVLRQLEKQISATRDDGSFVVVLSVWTGDAEKSIKLSNAIVSAFEGELFKSSSDSAGQLAIGLNSRLDELRRSVTEAEEKVEQFKRQNGLQSTAGELTSTRISGALDTQVLDAQQRLIQADTRYKQLQSAYADRRVANSAVFDSATMITLRASYSALQQQISSMTLVYGNRHPRLVALQSELASVDRAISEEAARLLQSAKTDVDQANSALQELRRKSDASRSTVFTENDAQVRLRELERDARSKAAVYETYLSRTHQISERQQIDTSNVRVISPPMPPQSKSWPPSSILLMIGGAFAGAIFGVLMALTFGLFGHMREAGRELA
;
A
#
# COMPACT_ATOMS: atom_id res chain seq x y z
N MET A 1 -30.72 -14.84 -30.71
CA MET A 1 -31.77 -15.74 -30.21
C MET A 1 -31.20 -17.14 -30.20
N TYR A 2 -30.49 -17.51 -29.14
CA TYR A 2 -30.14 -18.90 -28.78
C TYR A 2 -29.54 -18.84 -27.37
N GLU A 3 -30.25 -19.44 -26.43
CA GLU A 3 -29.98 -19.48 -24.99
C GLU A 3 -29.66 -20.93 -24.63
N PRO A 4 -28.56 -21.23 -23.91
CA PRO A 4 -28.35 -22.57 -23.38
C PRO A 4 -28.85 -22.69 -21.95
N LYS A 5 -29.70 -23.71 -21.75
CA LYS A 5 -30.20 -24.21 -20.46
C LYS A 5 -29.08 -24.82 -19.61
N GLU A 6 -28.99 -24.42 -18.35
CA GLU A 6 -28.32 -25.21 -17.30
C GLU A 6 -29.32 -26.11 -16.56
N PRO A 7 -28.93 -27.33 -16.16
CA PRO A 7 -29.81 -28.26 -15.46
C PRO A 7 -29.76 -28.12 -13.93
N HIS A 8 -30.94 -28.31 -13.33
CA HIS A 8 -31.15 -28.54 -11.92
C HIS A 8 -30.30 -29.69 -11.35
N ASN A 9 -29.73 -29.47 -10.16
CA ASN A 9 -29.64 -30.52 -9.16
C ASN A 9 -29.95 -30.00 -7.76
N ARG A 10 -30.99 -30.59 -7.17
CA ARG A 10 -31.46 -30.43 -5.79
C ARG A 10 -30.82 -31.48 -4.90
N ARG A 11 -30.55 -31.08 -3.65
CA ARG A 11 -30.64 -31.78 -2.34
C ARG A 11 -29.37 -31.49 -1.54
N SER A 12 -29.35 -31.26 -0.23
CA SER A 12 -30.32 -30.93 0.84
C SER A 12 -29.51 -30.92 2.15
N ALA A 13 -29.99 -30.18 3.16
CA ALA A 13 -29.67 -30.31 4.59
C ALA A 13 -28.45 -29.53 5.14
N SER A 14 -28.72 -28.37 5.76
CA SER A 14 -28.64 -28.22 7.22
C SER A 14 -28.94 -26.76 7.61
N ALA A 15 -30.12 -26.55 8.17
CA ALA A 15 -30.54 -25.29 8.74
C ALA A 15 -29.86 -25.08 10.10
N ARG A 16 -29.14 -23.97 10.26
CA ARG A 16 -28.72 -23.48 11.58
C ARG A 16 -28.90 -21.96 11.61
N ALA A 17 -30.10 -21.55 12.01
CA ALA A 17 -30.43 -20.17 12.30
C ALA A 17 -29.84 -19.80 13.66
N LEU A 18 -28.94 -18.82 13.69
CA LEU A 18 -28.55 -18.13 14.93
C LEU A 18 -29.44 -16.90 15.06
N ARG A 19 -30.46 -17.03 15.92
CA ARG A 19 -31.19 -15.89 16.49
C ARG A 19 -30.33 -15.28 17.58
N TYR A 20 -30.11 -13.97 17.48
CA TYR A 20 -29.53 -13.15 18.53
C TYR A 20 -30.64 -12.76 19.52
N ASN A 21 -30.38 -12.99 20.80
CA ASN A 21 -31.33 -12.85 21.90
C ASN A 21 -31.17 -11.47 22.55
N SER A 22 -32.29 -10.79 22.79
CA SER A 22 -32.39 -9.62 23.65
C SER A 22 -32.85 -10.02 25.06
N GLU A 23 -32.55 -9.14 26.01
CA GLU A 23 -33.15 -8.98 27.35
C GLU A 23 -32.57 -9.75 28.56
N TYR A 24 -31.93 -8.95 29.43
CA TYR A 24 -32.22 -8.75 30.85
C TYR A 24 -32.68 -9.96 31.69
N GLN A 25 -31.80 -10.42 32.60
CA GLN A 25 -32.12 -10.60 34.03
C GLN A 25 -30.92 -11.09 34.86
N SER A 26 -30.52 -10.28 35.84
CA SER A 26 -29.90 -10.65 37.12
C SER A 26 -30.04 -9.40 38.01
N SER A 27 -30.47 -9.40 39.26
CA SER A 27 -30.55 -10.45 40.25
C SER A 27 -31.64 -10.06 41.26
N LEU A 28 -32.40 -11.06 41.71
CA LEU A 28 -33.23 -11.02 42.91
C LEU A 28 -32.38 -10.83 44.17
N LEU A 29 -32.90 -10.02 45.11
CA LEU A 29 -32.97 -10.35 46.54
C LEU A 29 -34.05 -9.46 47.19
N ASP A 30 -35.24 -10.06 47.32
CA ASP A 30 -36.39 -9.68 48.18
C ASP A 30 -35.93 -9.57 49.65
N HIS A 31 -36.17 -8.47 50.40
CA HIS A 31 -37.41 -8.04 51.12
C HIS A 31 -37.60 -8.71 52.52
N PRO A 32 -38.34 -8.15 53.51
CA PRO A 32 -38.94 -6.81 53.63
C PRO A 32 -39.12 -6.21 55.08
N ILE A 33 -39.80 -5.02 55.13
CA ILE A 33 -40.66 -4.37 56.18
C ILE A 33 -39.97 -3.88 57.49
N LEU A 34 -40.18 -2.67 58.07
CA LEU A 34 -41.36 -1.79 58.27
C LEU A 34 -41.02 -0.29 58.46
N GLU A 35 -41.99 0.56 58.05
CA GLU A 35 -42.57 1.78 58.70
C GLU A 35 -41.63 2.95 59.10
N GLU A 36 -41.97 4.25 59.05
CA GLU A 36 -43.13 5.12 58.74
C GLU A 36 -42.54 6.56 58.75
N GLU A 37 -42.70 7.38 57.70
CA GLU A 37 -43.52 8.63 57.69
C GLU A 37 -42.94 9.89 58.43
N PRO A 38 -43.37 11.15 58.16
CA PRO A 38 -43.12 11.91 56.92
C PRO A 38 -42.75 13.41 57.15
N GLU A 39 -42.83 14.18 56.04
CA GLU A 39 -42.56 15.60 55.80
C GLU A 39 -43.47 16.64 56.51
N GLU A 40 -43.10 17.92 56.28
CA GLU A 40 -43.93 19.17 56.21
C GLU A 40 -43.98 20.16 57.41
N GLN A 41 -43.26 21.31 57.23
CA GLN A 41 -43.74 22.73 57.25
C GLN A 41 -44.47 23.31 58.53
N PRO A 42 -44.66 24.64 58.79
CA PRO A 42 -44.32 25.90 58.10
C PRO A 42 -43.92 27.08 59.10
N PRO A 43 -44.30 28.40 59.02
CA PRO A 43 -43.51 29.54 59.58
C PRO A 43 -44.24 30.54 60.55
N ALA A 44 -43.51 31.59 60.98
CA ALA A 44 -43.93 32.99 61.22
C ALA A 44 -44.79 33.46 62.45
N ARG A 45 -44.32 34.60 63.03
CA ARG A 45 -45.03 35.75 63.70
C ARG A 45 -45.67 35.48 65.09
N ALA A 46 -45.78 36.42 66.06
CA ALA A 46 -45.39 37.82 66.24
C ALA A 46 -45.69 38.28 67.70
N ARG A 47 -44.77 39.09 68.30
CA ARG A 47 -44.97 40.29 69.22
C ARG A 47 -45.87 40.13 70.49
N PRO A 48 -46.00 41.11 71.44
CA PRO A 48 -45.42 42.47 71.60
C PRO A 48 -44.92 42.91 73.02
N ARG A 49 -44.04 43.95 73.07
CA ARG A 49 -44.01 45.17 73.96
C ARG A 49 -43.86 45.04 75.52
N PRO A 50 -43.61 46.14 76.28
CA PRO A 50 -42.69 47.28 76.09
C PRO A 50 -41.96 47.78 77.40
N SER A 51 -41.03 48.73 77.21
CA SER A 51 -40.66 49.91 78.04
C SER A 51 -40.58 49.86 79.58
N SER A 52 -39.44 50.32 80.13
CA SER A 52 -39.33 51.55 80.95
C SER A 52 -37.92 51.75 81.52
N ALA A 53 -37.31 52.91 81.25
CA ALA A 53 -36.28 53.54 82.09
C ALA A 53 -36.98 54.34 83.24
N PRO A 54 -36.33 55.19 84.08
CA PRO A 54 -34.92 55.40 84.41
C PRO A 54 -34.64 55.56 85.95
N ASP A 55 -33.37 55.84 86.28
CA ASP A 55 -32.92 56.97 87.12
C ASP A 55 -32.50 56.86 88.61
N TYR A 56 -31.38 57.55 88.85
CA TYR A 56 -30.89 58.32 90.00
C TYR A 56 -30.25 57.72 91.28
N ARG A 57 -29.08 58.35 91.56
CA ARG A 57 -28.47 58.75 92.87
C ARG A 57 -27.78 57.65 93.68
N SER A 58 -26.71 57.90 94.45
CA SER A 58 -25.78 59.01 94.69
C SER A 58 -24.89 58.57 95.88
N ARG A 59 -23.67 59.14 96.00
CA ARG A 59 -22.83 59.23 97.23
C ARG A 59 -22.24 57.91 97.77
N SER A 60 -21.07 57.86 98.41
CA SER A 60 -20.08 58.86 98.87
C SER A 60 -18.85 58.12 99.41
N ASP A 61 -17.69 58.74 99.26
CA ASP A 61 -16.56 58.81 100.19
C ASP A 61 -16.18 57.59 101.04
N TYR A 62 -14.96 57.09 100.80
CA TYR A 62 -14.01 56.88 101.89
C TYR A 62 -12.60 57.19 101.40
N HIS A 63 -12.03 58.26 101.95
CA HIS A 63 -10.60 58.44 102.08
C HIS A 63 -10.02 57.32 102.96
N ARG A 64 -8.92 56.70 102.53
CA ARG A 64 -7.95 56.08 103.44
C ARG A 64 -6.54 56.27 102.88
N GLU A 65 -5.70 56.84 103.74
CA GLU A 65 -4.29 57.17 103.53
C GLU A 65 -3.43 55.92 103.22
N PRO A 66 -2.29 56.10 102.52
CA PRO A 66 -1.45 55.01 102.03
C PRO A 66 -0.60 54.40 103.15
N PRO A 67 -0.35 53.07 103.15
CA PRO A 67 0.70 52.50 103.98
C PRO A 67 2.09 52.81 103.39
N ALA A 68 3.01 52.99 104.33
CA ALA A 68 4.41 53.27 104.17
C ALA A 68 5.17 52.23 103.33
N TYR A 69 6.08 52.77 102.51
CA TYR A 69 7.31 52.18 101.97
C TYR A 69 7.76 50.83 102.56
N GLU A 70 7.82 49.83 101.69
CA GLU A 70 8.91 48.84 101.66
C GLU A 70 9.28 48.66 100.18
N ARG A 71 10.39 49.29 99.78
CA ARG A 71 11.06 48.98 98.52
C ARG A 71 11.76 47.64 98.73
N GLU A 72 11.15 46.57 98.25
CA GLU A 72 11.94 45.43 97.81
C GLU A 72 12.57 45.85 96.48
N ASP A 73 13.89 45.99 96.48
CA ASP A 73 14.69 46.22 95.29
C ASP A 73 14.48 45.02 94.34
N ASP A 74 13.55 45.21 93.40
CA ASP A 74 13.29 44.32 92.28
C ASP A 74 14.51 44.41 91.35
N ASP A 75 15.42 43.45 91.47
CA ASP A 75 16.64 43.32 90.68
C ASP A 75 16.29 42.87 89.23
N ARG A 76 15.43 43.64 88.56
CA ARG A 76 15.10 43.44 87.13
C ARG A 76 16.23 44.01 86.30
N MET A 77 17.00 43.12 85.68
CA MET A 77 17.96 43.50 84.66
C MET A 77 17.26 44.28 83.56
N ARG A 78 17.80 45.44 83.19
CA ARG A 78 17.33 46.19 82.03
C ARG A 78 17.43 45.25 80.81
N TYR A 79 16.42 45.24 79.94
CA TYR A 79 16.40 44.38 78.74
C TYR A 79 17.67 44.47 77.88
N GLU A 80 18.40 45.59 77.98
CA GLU A 80 19.67 45.82 77.30
C GLU A 80 20.88 45.09 77.92
N ASP A 81 20.79 44.61 79.16
CA ASP A 81 21.89 43.97 79.91
C ASP A 81 21.89 42.42 79.82
N ILE A 82 20.86 41.83 79.20
CA ILE A 82 20.76 40.36 79.02
C ILE A 82 21.75 39.92 77.90
N PRO A 83 22.63 38.92 78.11
CA PRO A 83 23.55 38.44 77.08
C PRO A 83 22.82 38.01 75.80
N PHE A 84 23.37 38.37 74.63
CA PHE A 84 22.77 38.10 73.32
C PHE A 84 22.41 36.62 73.10
N GLU A 85 23.27 35.71 73.57
CA GLU A 85 23.07 34.25 73.50
C GLU A 85 21.78 33.82 74.23
N LYS A 86 21.51 34.35 75.43
CA LYS A 86 20.30 34.05 76.19
C LYS A 86 19.03 34.60 75.53
N ARG A 87 19.13 35.75 74.83
CA ARG A 87 17.99 36.31 74.07
C ARG A 87 17.64 35.43 72.87
N ILE A 88 18.65 34.91 72.16
CA ILE A 88 18.45 33.99 71.04
C ILE A 88 17.87 32.67 71.53
N GLU A 89 18.38 32.12 72.64
CA GLU A 89 17.92 30.85 73.19
C GLU A 89 16.44 30.90 73.62
N ALA A 90 16.01 32.01 74.25
CA ALA A 90 14.61 32.22 74.60
C ALA A 90 13.71 32.54 73.37
N GLN A 91 14.24 33.24 72.36
CA GLN A 91 13.55 33.41 71.07
C GLN A 91 13.39 32.06 70.33
N LEU A 92 14.34 31.14 70.48
CA LEU A 92 14.27 29.80 69.91
C LEU A 92 13.31 28.90 70.71
N GLN A 93 13.28 28.99 72.05
CA GLN A 93 12.33 28.25 72.88
C GLN A 93 10.88 28.70 72.64
N SER A 94 10.62 30.01 72.52
CA SER A 94 9.28 30.54 72.24
C SER A 94 8.71 30.13 70.87
N LEU A 95 9.55 29.75 69.90
CA LEU A 95 9.09 29.16 68.63
C LEU A 95 8.42 27.78 68.83
N THR A 96 8.73 27.08 69.93
CA THR A 96 8.14 25.78 70.30
C THR A 96 6.77 25.92 70.97
N ASP A 97 6.45 27.10 71.52
CA ASP A 97 5.20 27.40 72.26
C ASP A 97 4.11 28.05 71.37
N ILE A 98 4.31 28.08 70.05
CA ILE A 98 3.33 28.65 69.13
C ILE A 98 2.09 27.74 69.06
N HIS A 99 0.98 28.22 69.63
CA HIS A 99 -0.30 27.53 69.54
C HIS A 99 -1.12 28.00 68.33
N PHE A 100 -2.04 27.15 67.87
CA PHE A 100 -2.96 27.47 66.76
C PHE A 100 -3.77 28.77 66.98
N THR A 101 -4.01 29.12 68.24
CA THR A 101 -4.70 30.35 68.66
C THR A 101 -3.89 31.62 68.36
N ASP A 102 -2.55 31.55 68.36
CA ASP A 102 -1.68 32.70 68.05
C ASP A 102 -1.65 32.99 66.55
N ILE A 103 -1.65 31.95 65.72
CA ILE A 103 -1.78 32.05 64.26
C ILE A 103 -3.10 32.76 63.90
N ILE A 104 -4.21 32.37 64.53
CA ILE A 104 -5.52 33.02 64.33
C ILE A 104 -5.48 34.48 64.80
N ARG A 105 -4.79 34.77 65.91
CA ARG A 105 -4.66 36.14 66.44
C ARG A 105 -3.86 37.02 65.49
N TRP A 106 -2.77 36.51 64.91
CA TRP A 106 -1.96 37.23 63.92
C TRP A 106 -2.73 37.46 62.62
N LEU A 107 -3.50 36.47 62.15
CA LEU A 107 -4.38 36.65 60.99
C LEU A 107 -5.47 37.70 61.25
N ARG A 108 -6.11 37.70 62.42
CA ARG A 108 -7.12 38.71 62.78
C ARG A 108 -6.52 40.11 62.90
N LYS A 109 -5.38 40.26 63.58
CA LYS A 109 -4.66 41.55 63.68
C LYS A 109 -4.14 42.01 62.31
N GLY A 110 -3.77 41.08 61.44
CA GLY A 110 -3.29 41.31 60.08
C GLY A 110 -4.38 41.41 59.01
N PHE A 111 -5.66 41.27 59.36
CA PHE A 111 -6.76 41.16 58.39
C PHE A 111 -6.87 42.36 57.45
N LEU A 112 -6.65 43.58 57.97
CA LEU A 112 -6.58 44.80 57.16
C LEU A 112 -5.43 44.77 56.13
N ARG A 113 -4.30 44.15 56.46
CA ARG A 113 -3.14 44.00 55.56
C ARG A 113 -3.42 42.96 54.48
N ILE A 114 -4.12 41.89 54.83
CA ILE A 114 -4.58 40.86 53.89
C ILE A 114 -5.55 41.47 52.87
N ILE A 115 -6.53 42.24 53.34
CA ILE A 115 -7.46 42.97 52.45
C ILE A 115 -6.72 43.98 51.58
N ALA A 116 -5.81 44.77 52.15
CA ALA A 116 -5.02 45.74 51.39
C ALA A 116 -4.16 45.07 50.30
N ALA A 117 -3.54 43.93 50.60
CA ALA A 117 -2.75 43.15 49.65
C ALA A 117 -3.62 42.50 48.56
N ALA A 118 -4.82 42.02 48.92
CA ALA A 118 -5.80 41.52 47.95
C ALA A 118 -6.29 42.62 47.00
N ILE A 119 -6.62 43.81 47.52
CA ILE A 119 -7.01 44.96 46.71
C ILE A 119 -5.85 45.40 45.80
N LEU A 120 -4.63 45.46 46.31
CA LEU A 120 -3.44 45.77 45.52
C LEU A 120 -3.24 44.75 44.39
N GLY A 121 -3.36 43.45 44.68
CA GLY A 121 -3.25 42.38 43.68
C GLY A 121 -4.34 42.47 42.61
N ALA A 122 -5.57 42.80 42.99
CA ALA A 122 -6.68 43.04 42.05
C ALA A 122 -6.42 44.24 41.13
N VAL A 123 -5.93 45.35 41.69
CA VAL A 123 -5.58 46.57 40.92
C VAL A 123 -4.43 46.29 39.95
N LEU A 124 -3.38 45.60 40.39
CA LEU A 124 -2.26 45.21 39.51
C LEU A 124 -2.71 44.28 38.38
N ALA A 125 -3.63 43.34 38.65
CA ALA A 125 -4.16 42.45 37.62
C ALA A 125 -5.04 43.19 36.59
N LEU A 126 -5.84 44.16 37.02
CA LEU A 126 -6.60 45.03 36.10
C LEU A 126 -5.68 45.92 35.26
N LEU A 127 -4.63 46.48 35.86
CA LEU A 127 -3.63 47.28 35.15
C LEU A 127 -2.88 46.44 34.12
N TYR A 128 -2.55 45.19 34.46
CA TYR A 128 -2.01 44.22 33.52
C TYR A 128 -2.99 43.92 32.37
N ALA A 129 -4.28 43.69 32.67
CA ALA A 129 -5.30 43.44 31.65
C ALA A 129 -5.43 44.59 30.63
N ALA A 130 -5.24 45.84 31.08
CA ALA A 130 -5.29 47.03 30.23
C ALA A 130 -4.05 47.20 29.32
N ILE A 131 -2.86 46.79 29.78
CA ILE A 131 -1.60 46.90 29.01
C ILE A 131 -1.42 45.71 28.05
N ALA A 132 -1.97 44.55 28.42
CA ALA A 132 -1.80 43.32 27.68
C ALA A 132 -2.45 43.35 26.28
N SER A 133 -1.62 43.18 25.24
CA SER A 133 -2.05 43.21 23.84
C SER A 133 -3.16 42.18 23.57
N PRO A 134 -4.25 42.59 22.89
CA PRO A 134 -5.30 41.67 22.53
C PRO A 134 -4.83 40.60 21.57
N ARG A 135 -5.33 39.38 21.79
CA ARG A 135 -5.22 38.28 20.83
C ARG A 135 -6.62 37.82 20.46
N TYR A 136 -6.84 37.63 19.17
CA TYR A 136 -8.07 37.12 18.59
C TYR A 136 -7.74 35.81 17.89
N THR A 137 -8.01 34.70 18.56
CA THR A 137 -7.77 33.36 18.02
C THR A 137 -8.95 32.94 17.15
N VAL A 138 -8.65 32.42 15.95
CA VAL A 138 -9.62 31.84 15.02
C VAL A 138 -9.22 30.39 14.76
N SER A 139 -10.21 29.51 14.70
CA SER A 139 -10.03 28.09 14.44
C SER A 139 -10.67 27.70 13.12
N THR A 140 -9.97 26.88 12.35
CA THR A 140 -10.42 26.32 11.07
C THR A 140 -10.28 24.82 11.12
N GLU A 141 -11.35 24.10 10.77
CA GLU A 141 -11.39 22.64 10.83
C GLU A 141 -11.26 22.05 9.43
N ILE A 142 -10.26 21.19 9.25
CA ILE A 142 -9.91 20.59 7.98
C ILE A 142 -9.94 19.07 8.16
N ILE A 143 -10.74 18.36 7.35
CA ILE A 143 -10.65 16.91 7.30
C ILE A 143 -9.59 16.49 6.29
N ILE A 144 -8.76 15.55 6.71
CA ILE A 144 -7.77 14.91 5.87
C ILE A 144 -8.22 13.46 5.69
N ASP A 145 -8.78 13.14 4.53
CA ASP A 145 -9.19 11.78 4.24
C ASP A 145 -7.93 10.91 3.98
N PRO A 146 -7.73 9.78 4.69
CA PRO A 146 -6.65 8.86 4.36
C PRO A 146 -6.80 8.36 2.92
N SER A 147 -5.72 8.46 2.15
CA SER A 147 -5.75 8.15 0.72
C SER A 147 -5.73 6.64 0.51
N ASN A 148 -6.89 5.98 0.46
CA ASN A 148 -7.00 4.56 0.13
C ASN A 148 -6.86 4.32 -1.38
N LEU A 149 -5.65 4.51 -1.91
CA LEU A 149 -5.21 3.88 -3.15
C LEU A 149 -4.86 2.42 -2.89
N ASN A 150 -5.89 1.58 -2.67
CA ASN A 150 -5.71 0.12 -2.76
C ASN A 150 -5.43 -0.23 -4.23
N LEU A 151 -4.16 -0.17 -4.62
CA LEU A 151 -3.68 -0.57 -5.94
C LEU A 151 -3.52 -2.08 -6.08
N VAL A 152 -3.66 -2.87 -5.00
CA VAL A 152 -3.68 -4.32 -5.03
C VAL A 152 -4.63 -4.82 -3.95
N SER A 153 -5.63 -5.59 -4.32
CA SER A 153 -6.44 -6.39 -3.39
C SER A 153 -6.44 -7.80 -3.94
N ASP A 154 -5.31 -8.49 -3.73
CA ASP A 154 -5.16 -9.89 -4.11
C ASP A 154 -4.53 -10.71 -3.00
N ASP A 155 -4.73 -10.30 -1.74
CA ASP A 155 -4.32 -11.09 -0.59
C ASP A 155 -5.42 -11.14 0.47
N VAL A 156 -6.07 -12.31 0.57
CA VAL A 156 -7.19 -12.63 1.46
C VAL A 156 -6.74 -12.72 2.95
N PHE A 157 -5.48 -12.36 3.27
CA PHE A 157 -4.89 -12.55 4.60
C PHE A 157 -3.97 -11.40 5.08
N SER A 158 -4.29 -10.14 4.83
CA SER A 158 -3.60 -9.01 5.50
C SER A 158 -4.41 -8.47 6.68
N ALA A 159 -4.03 -8.90 7.88
CA ALA A 159 -4.55 -8.39 9.15
C ALA A 159 -4.09 -6.93 9.39
N ASN A 160 -4.83 -5.97 8.85
CA ASN A 160 -4.96 -4.56 9.24
C ASN A 160 -3.76 -3.89 9.99
N PRO A 161 -2.59 -3.67 9.36
CA PRO A 161 -1.60 -2.69 9.81
C PRO A 161 -1.92 -1.26 9.30
N GLN A 162 -3.12 -1.03 8.77
CA GLN A 162 -3.46 0.18 8.01
C GLN A 162 -3.81 1.38 8.88
N ARG A 163 -4.24 1.20 10.14
CA ARG A 163 -4.59 2.36 11.00
C ARG A 163 -3.38 3.20 11.36
N ASP A 164 -2.27 2.57 11.74
CA ASP A 164 -1.06 3.30 12.15
C ASP A 164 -0.44 4.03 10.96
N SER A 165 -0.43 3.43 9.76
CA SER A 165 0.08 4.09 8.54
C SER A 165 -0.81 5.24 8.07
N GLN A 166 -2.14 5.15 8.25
CA GLN A 166 -3.07 6.25 7.97
C GLN A 166 -2.88 7.42 8.94
N LEU A 167 -2.63 7.15 10.23
CA LEU A 167 -2.33 8.19 11.22
C LEU A 167 -1.03 8.93 10.90
N LEU A 168 0.01 8.20 10.49
CA LEU A 168 1.29 8.77 10.02
C LEU A 168 1.12 9.67 8.78
N GLU A 169 0.19 9.35 7.86
CA GLU A 169 -0.11 10.18 6.69
C GLU A 169 -0.73 11.52 7.10
N VAL A 170 -1.68 11.49 8.05
CA VAL A 170 -2.34 12.69 8.58
C VAL A 170 -1.34 13.56 9.34
N GLU A 171 -0.47 12.97 10.16
CA GLU A 171 0.62 13.70 10.85
C GLU A 171 1.61 14.33 9.87
N SER A 172 1.93 13.64 8.78
CA SER A 172 2.81 14.18 7.72
C SER A 172 2.16 15.37 7.03
N LYS A 173 0.87 15.27 6.65
CA LYS A 173 0.10 16.38 6.05
C LYS A 173 -0.08 17.55 7.03
N LEU A 174 -0.25 17.27 8.33
CA LEU A 174 -0.25 18.29 9.38
C LEU A 174 1.07 19.06 9.41
N ARG A 175 2.20 18.38 9.21
CA ARG A 175 3.53 19.02 9.13
C ARG A 175 3.70 19.86 7.85
N VAL A 176 3.02 19.48 6.76
CA VAL A 176 2.99 20.29 5.53
C VAL A 176 2.20 21.59 5.76
N LEU A 177 1.10 21.57 6.52
CA LEU A 177 0.29 22.75 6.85
C LEU A 177 1.11 23.85 7.55
N THR A 178 2.06 23.48 8.41
CA THR A 178 2.97 24.41 9.09
C THR A 178 4.36 24.49 8.44
N SER A 179 4.51 23.94 7.24
CA SER A 179 5.81 23.90 6.55
C SER A 179 6.25 25.28 6.08
N ARG A 180 7.58 25.46 5.97
CA ARG A 180 8.17 26.70 5.46
C ARG A 180 7.65 27.08 4.08
N ASN A 181 7.38 26.12 3.19
CA ASN A 181 6.87 26.41 1.85
C ASN A 181 5.48 27.09 1.90
N VAL A 182 4.56 26.50 2.68
CA VAL A 182 3.20 27.05 2.88
C VAL A 182 3.28 28.43 3.54
N LEU A 183 4.03 28.56 4.64
CA LEU A 183 4.14 29.84 5.35
C LEU A 183 4.83 30.92 4.53
N THR A 184 5.85 30.58 3.73
CA THR A 184 6.52 31.54 2.85
C THR A 184 5.58 32.03 1.76
N LYS A 185 4.74 31.16 1.20
CA LYS A 185 3.70 31.54 0.23
C LYS A 185 2.70 32.51 0.85
N VAL A 186 2.23 32.24 2.07
CA VAL A 186 1.33 33.14 2.82
C VAL A 186 1.99 34.49 3.11
N ILE A 187 3.27 34.51 3.49
CA ILE A 187 4.03 35.75 3.75
C ILE A 187 4.07 36.62 2.49
N ASN A 188 4.27 36.00 1.32
CA ASN A 188 4.30 36.70 0.05
C ASN A 188 2.90 37.16 -0.38
N ASP A 189 1.89 36.30 -0.31
CA ASP A 189 0.52 36.58 -0.74
C ASP A 189 -0.13 37.70 0.09
N LEU A 190 0.13 37.73 1.40
CA LEU A 190 -0.39 38.76 2.32
C LEU A 190 0.60 39.90 2.58
N ASN A 191 1.78 39.90 1.95
CA ASN A 191 2.85 40.88 2.17
C ASN A 191 3.18 41.12 3.66
N LEU A 192 3.26 40.04 4.45
CA LEU A 192 3.44 40.12 5.92
C LEU A 192 4.78 40.75 6.34
N THR A 193 5.73 40.89 5.42
CA THR A 193 6.99 41.64 5.64
C THR A 193 6.77 43.14 5.85
N GLN A 194 5.63 43.68 5.41
CA GLN A 194 5.27 45.09 5.60
C GLN A 194 4.37 45.31 6.83
N ASP A 195 3.82 44.24 7.42
CA ASP A 195 2.91 44.37 8.57
C ASP A 195 3.70 44.59 9.87
N PRO A 196 3.47 45.70 10.61
CA PRO A 196 4.17 46.01 11.85
C PRO A 196 3.93 44.99 12.97
N GLU A 197 2.92 44.12 12.87
CA GLU A 197 2.68 43.04 13.83
C GLU A 197 3.70 41.89 13.69
N PHE A 198 4.14 41.63 12.46
CA PHE A 198 5.05 40.52 12.12
C PHE A 198 6.49 41.00 11.91
N ASN A 199 6.66 42.24 11.43
CA ASN A 199 7.93 42.92 11.28
C ASN A 199 8.17 43.88 12.47
N ARG A 200 8.11 43.36 13.70
CA ARG A 200 8.49 44.15 14.89
C ARG A 200 10.01 44.22 14.96
N PRO A 201 10.64 45.40 14.84
CA PRO A 201 12.05 45.52 15.23
C PRO A 201 12.14 45.12 16.70
N GLY A 202 13.05 44.21 17.02
CA GLY A 202 13.22 43.78 18.41
C GLY A 202 13.46 44.99 19.31
N ARG A 203 13.01 44.96 20.56
CA ARG A 203 13.32 46.04 21.55
C ARG A 203 14.84 46.22 21.73
N LEU A 204 15.64 45.25 21.27
CA LEU A 204 17.10 45.24 21.24
C LEU A 204 17.69 45.59 19.84
N ASP A 205 16.90 45.70 18.78
CA ASP A 205 17.38 46.11 17.44
C ASP A 205 17.77 47.58 17.41
N GLY A 206 17.19 48.42 18.27
CA GLY A 206 17.66 49.79 18.49
C GLY A 206 19.09 49.86 19.03
N LEU A 207 19.53 48.85 19.79
CA LEU A 207 20.92 48.72 20.28
C LEU A 207 21.83 47.98 19.30
N ARG A 208 21.30 47.01 18.52
CA ARG A 208 22.07 46.29 17.48
C ARG A 208 22.32 47.12 16.23
N SER A 209 21.41 48.03 15.84
CA SER A 209 21.60 48.93 14.71
C SER A 209 22.73 49.95 14.90
N LEU A 210 23.21 50.13 16.14
CA LEU A 210 24.40 50.93 16.46
C LEU A 210 25.72 50.17 16.22
N ILE A 211 25.67 48.84 16.07
CA ILE A 211 26.85 47.95 15.98
C ILE A 211 26.86 47.15 14.65
N SER A 212 25.73 47.00 13.97
CA SER A 212 25.59 46.18 12.77
C SER A 212 24.89 46.92 11.61
N SER A 213 25.35 46.66 10.38
CA SER A 213 24.77 47.18 9.14
C SER A 213 23.32 46.70 8.91
N PRO A 214 22.50 47.45 8.13
CA PRO A 214 21.09 47.13 7.93
C PRO A 214 20.89 45.72 7.37
N SER A 215 20.09 44.91 8.08
CA SER A 215 19.83 43.51 7.76
C SER A 215 19.27 43.34 6.34
N ALA A 216 19.74 42.31 5.64
CA ALA A 216 19.35 42.02 4.28
C ALA A 216 17.84 41.67 4.19
N PRO A 217 17.19 41.86 3.02
CA PRO A 217 15.78 41.49 2.82
C PRO A 217 15.48 40.03 3.21
N GLU A 218 16.45 39.13 3.03
CA GLU A 218 16.37 37.70 3.35
C GLU A 218 16.26 37.46 4.88
N ASP A 219 16.89 38.30 5.70
CA ASP A 219 16.81 38.23 7.16
C ASP A 219 15.42 38.64 7.68
N LYS A 220 14.76 39.60 7.00
CA LYS A 220 13.42 40.09 7.36
C LYS A 220 12.35 39.03 7.13
N GLN A 221 12.45 38.29 6.03
CA GLN A 221 11.50 37.23 5.72
C GLN A 221 11.62 36.07 6.71
N LEU A 222 12.84 35.74 7.14
CA LEU A 222 13.09 34.71 8.15
C LEU A 222 12.57 35.12 9.54
N SER A 223 12.71 36.39 9.93
CA SER A 223 12.13 36.88 11.19
C SER A 223 10.60 36.85 11.20
N VAL A 224 9.98 37.24 10.08
CA VAL A 224 8.52 37.18 9.88
C VAL A 224 8.03 35.74 9.91
N LEU A 225 8.75 34.82 9.25
CA LEU A 225 8.45 33.39 9.29
C LEU A 225 8.44 32.83 10.72
N ARG A 226 9.47 33.11 11.51
CA ARG A 226 9.55 32.66 12.92
C ARG A 226 8.46 33.28 13.77
N GLN A 227 8.07 34.53 13.48
CA GLN A 227 6.99 35.20 14.21
C GLN A 227 5.63 34.61 13.85
N LEU A 228 5.41 34.28 12.58
CA LEU A 228 4.21 33.61 12.09
C LEU A 228 4.09 32.18 12.65
N GLU A 229 5.18 31.42 12.68
CA GLU A 229 5.23 30.07 13.29
C GLU A 229 4.80 30.09 14.76
N LYS A 230 5.12 31.15 15.50
CA LYS A 230 4.69 31.34 16.90
C LYS A 230 3.22 31.75 17.04
N GLN A 231 2.53 32.13 15.97
CA GLN A 231 1.14 32.63 15.97
C GLN A 231 0.16 31.64 15.34
N ILE A 232 0.66 30.48 14.94
CA ILE A 232 -0.13 29.38 14.40
C ILE A 232 0.06 28.15 15.28
N SER A 233 -0.98 27.36 15.43
CA SER A 233 -0.93 26.04 16.03
C SER A 233 -1.84 25.14 15.23
N ALA A 234 -1.33 23.99 14.80
CA ALA A 234 -2.11 23.00 14.12
C ALA A 234 -2.08 21.71 14.95
N THR A 235 -3.25 21.27 15.38
CA THR A 235 -3.41 20.08 16.22
C THR A 235 -4.47 19.17 15.63
N ARG A 236 -4.23 17.87 15.65
CA ARG A 236 -5.23 16.85 15.30
C ARG A 236 -6.12 16.59 16.51
N ASP A 237 -7.41 16.35 16.27
CA ASP A 237 -8.34 15.90 17.30
C ASP A 237 -8.19 14.39 17.57
N ASP A 238 -8.10 13.99 18.84
CA ASP A 238 -7.80 12.59 19.20
C ASP A 238 -8.98 11.67 18.88
N GLY A 239 -8.73 10.63 18.07
CA GLY A 239 -9.77 9.75 17.54
C GLY A 239 -10.44 10.23 16.25
N SER A 240 -9.99 11.35 15.67
CA SER A 240 -10.53 11.91 14.43
C SER A 240 -9.43 12.24 13.40
N PHE A 241 -9.83 12.32 12.13
CA PHE A 241 -9.00 12.79 11.01
C PHE A 241 -9.15 14.30 10.76
N VAL A 242 -9.72 15.01 11.73
CA VAL A 242 -9.89 16.47 11.69
C VAL A 242 -8.66 17.14 12.28
N VAL A 243 -8.10 18.07 11.52
CA VAL A 243 -7.05 18.99 11.92
C VAL A 243 -7.67 20.34 12.22
N VAL A 244 -7.39 20.85 13.42
CA VAL A 244 -7.78 22.19 13.85
C VAL A 244 -6.58 23.12 13.70
N LEU A 245 -6.69 24.06 12.75
CA LEU A 245 -5.75 25.15 12.59
C LEU A 245 -6.20 26.33 13.44
N SER A 246 -5.43 26.67 14.46
CA SER A 246 -5.63 27.85 15.30
C SER A 246 -4.64 28.95 14.94
N VAL A 247 -5.15 30.14 14.62
CA VAL A 247 -4.34 31.31 14.25
C VAL A 247 -4.75 32.49 15.11
N TRP A 248 -3.79 33.26 15.63
CA TRP A 248 -4.10 34.44 16.44
C TRP A 248 -3.28 35.67 16.06
N THR A 249 -3.97 36.80 15.97
CA THR A 249 -3.39 38.12 15.72
C THR A 249 -4.05 39.19 16.62
N GLY A 250 -3.57 40.43 16.54
CA GLY A 250 -4.14 41.58 17.25
C GLY A 250 -5.51 42.03 16.75
N ASP A 251 -5.99 41.50 15.62
CA ASP A 251 -7.24 41.88 14.97
C ASP A 251 -8.01 40.63 14.50
N ALA A 252 -9.33 40.59 14.74
CA ALA A 252 -10.19 39.51 14.31
C ALA A 252 -10.18 39.30 12.79
N GLU A 253 -10.21 40.38 12.00
CA GLU A 253 -10.26 40.28 10.54
C GLU A 253 -8.93 39.77 9.97
N LYS A 254 -7.81 40.20 10.55
CA LYS A 254 -6.48 39.69 10.19
C LYS A 254 -6.34 38.20 10.49
N SER A 255 -6.83 37.73 11.63
CA SER A 255 -6.79 36.29 11.96
C SER A 255 -7.58 35.44 10.96
N ILE A 256 -8.75 35.92 10.50
CA ILE A 256 -9.55 35.24 9.47
C ILE A 256 -8.80 35.20 8.14
N LYS A 257 -8.29 36.35 7.67
CA LYS A 257 -7.53 36.45 6.41
C LYS A 257 -6.30 35.55 6.43
N LEU A 258 -5.57 35.56 7.54
CA LEU A 258 -4.37 34.74 7.70
C LEU A 258 -4.70 33.25 7.72
N SER A 259 -5.76 32.84 8.43
CA SER A 259 -6.19 31.44 8.43
C SER A 259 -6.63 30.96 7.04
N ASN A 260 -7.45 31.73 6.33
CA ASN A 260 -7.85 31.40 4.95
C ASN A 260 -6.66 31.30 4.00
N ALA A 261 -5.71 32.25 4.08
CA ALA A 261 -4.52 32.23 3.26
C ALA A 261 -3.65 30.98 3.53
N ILE A 262 -3.50 30.57 4.79
CA ILE A 262 -2.79 29.33 5.15
C ILE A 262 -3.47 28.11 4.54
N VAL A 263 -4.81 28.02 4.63
CA VAL A 263 -5.55 26.90 4.06
C VAL A 263 -5.41 26.84 2.54
N SER A 264 -5.61 27.96 1.83
CA SER A 264 -5.45 27.99 0.38
C SER A 264 -4.01 27.71 -0.08
N ALA A 265 -3.01 28.19 0.67
CA ALA A 265 -1.61 27.87 0.39
C ALA A 265 -1.30 26.39 0.63
N PHE A 266 -1.88 25.78 1.67
CA PHE A 266 -1.76 24.35 1.96
C PHE A 266 -2.40 23.48 0.88
N GLU A 267 -3.63 23.77 0.48
CA GLU A 267 -4.31 23.06 -0.63
C GLU A 267 -3.49 23.14 -1.91
N GLY A 268 -2.94 24.32 -2.24
CA GLY A 268 -2.08 24.51 -3.40
C GLY A 268 -0.75 23.73 -3.33
N GLU A 269 -0.12 23.65 -2.16
CA GLU A 269 1.12 22.87 -1.96
C GLU A 269 0.84 21.36 -2.05
N LEU A 270 -0.27 20.89 -1.49
CA LEU A 270 -0.70 19.50 -1.61
C LEU A 270 -0.99 19.12 -3.06
N PHE A 271 -1.72 19.97 -3.79
CA PHE A 271 -1.99 19.74 -5.21
C PHE A 271 -0.70 19.66 -6.02
N LYS A 272 0.23 20.60 -5.79
CA LYS A 272 1.54 20.61 -6.47
C LYS A 272 2.35 19.36 -6.15
N SER A 273 2.48 18.99 -4.88
CA SER A 273 3.21 17.79 -4.44
C SER A 273 2.60 16.50 -5.02
N SER A 274 1.26 16.41 -5.04
CA SER A 274 0.53 15.30 -5.66
C SER A 274 0.78 15.23 -7.18
N SER A 275 0.72 16.37 -7.87
CA SER A 275 0.97 16.46 -9.32
C SER A 275 2.43 16.09 -9.67
N ASP A 276 3.41 16.60 -8.93
CA ASP A 276 4.82 16.28 -9.12
C ASP A 276 5.08 14.78 -8.90
N SER A 277 4.49 14.20 -7.85
CA SER A 277 4.58 12.77 -7.56
C SER A 277 3.90 11.92 -8.64
N ALA A 278 2.71 12.32 -9.10
CA ALA A 278 2.00 11.66 -10.19
C ALA A 278 2.79 11.73 -11.51
N GLY A 279 3.45 12.85 -11.79
CA GLY A 279 4.33 13.01 -12.95
C GLY A 279 5.54 12.08 -12.91
N GLN A 280 6.20 11.95 -11.76
CA GLN A 280 7.31 11.00 -11.57
C GLN A 280 6.85 9.54 -11.74
N LEU A 281 5.68 9.20 -11.18
CA LEU A 281 5.09 7.88 -11.38
C LEU A 281 4.77 7.61 -12.85
N ALA A 282 4.21 8.57 -13.57
CA ALA A 282 3.92 8.46 -15.01
C ALA A 282 5.20 8.23 -15.84
N ILE A 283 6.29 8.91 -15.52
CA ILE A 283 7.60 8.68 -16.15
C ILE A 283 8.08 7.24 -15.88
N GLY A 284 7.96 6.76 -14.63
CA GLY A 284 8.32 5.39 -14.27
C GLY A 284 7.46 4.33 -14.99
N LEU A 285 6.15 4.55 -15.06
CA LEU A 285 5.18 3.69 -15.77
C LEU A 285 5.53 3.57 -17.27
N ASN A 286 5.79 4.71 -17.92
CA ASN A 286 6.16 4.74 -19.34
C ASN A 286 7.51 4.05 -19.59
N SER A 287 8.52 4.31 -18.75
CA SER A 287 9.81 3.62 -18.86
C SER A 287 9.67 2.10 -18.73
N ARG A 288 8.79 1.63 -17.85
CA ARG A 288 8.52 0.20 -17.68
C ARG A 288 7.76 -0.38 -18.88
N LEU A 289 6.80 0.35 -19.43
CA LEU A 289 6.11 -0.05 -20.66
C LEU A 289 7.07 -0.19 -21.84
N ASP A 290 8.01 0.75 -21.99
CA ASP A 290 9.02 0.69 -23.04
C ASP A 290 9.96 -0.52 -22.87
N GLU A 291 10.37 -0.82 -21.64
CA GLU A 291 11.16 -2.01 -21.32
C GLU A 291 10.40 -3.30 -21.67
N LEU A 292 9.13 -3.40 -21.27
CA LEU A 292 8.27 -4.55 -21.57
C LEU A 292 8.05 -4.70 -23.08
N ARG A 293 7.77 -3.60 -23.79
CA ARG A 293 7.61 -3.59 -25.25
C ARG A 293 8.86 -4.09 -25.97
N ARG A 294 10.05 -3.63 -25.55
CA ARG A 294 11.33 -4.12 -26.09
C ARG A 294 11.51 -5.61 -25.81
N SER A 295 11.19 -6.07 -24.61
CA SER A 295 11.29 -7.48 -24.22
C SER A 295 10.36 -8.38 -25.05
N VAL A 296 9.14 -7.92 -25.36
CA VAL A 296 8.21 -8.62 -26.28
C VAL A 296 8.79 -8.67 -27.69
N THR A 297 9.23 -7.52 -28.21
CA THR A 297 9.81 -7.42 -29.56
C THR A 297 11.02 -8.36 -29.72
N GLU A 298 11.92 -8.38 -28.74
CA GLU A 298 13.09 -9.26 -28.74
C GLU A 298 12.70 -10.75 -28.71
N ALA A 299 11.67 -11.11 -27.92
CA ALA A 299 11.19 -12.48 -27.85
C ALA A 299 10.51 -12.93 -29.16
N GLU A 300 9.70 -12.08 -29.78
CA GLU A 300 9.08 -12.32 -31.08
C GLU A 300 10.13 -12.41 -32.19
N GLU A 301 11.15 -11.54 -32.18
CA GLU A 301 12.25 -11.59 -33.13
C GLU A 301 13.03 -12.91 -33.02
N LYS A 302 13.27 -13.41 -31.80
CA LYS A 302 13.88 -14.74 -31.57
C LYS A 302 13.03 -15.86 -32.16
N VAL A 303 11.70 -15.81 -32.02
CA VAL A 303 10.78 -16.80 -32.62
C VAL A 303 10.93 -16.79 -34.14
N GLU A 304 10.86 -15.61 -34.76
CA GLU A 304 10.92 -15.50 -36.23
C GLU A 304 12.32 -15.81 -36.78
N GLN A 305 13.38 -15.42 -36.08
CA GLN A 305 14.75 -15.79 -36.43
C GLN A 305 14.95 -17.31 -36.33
N PHE A 306 14.43 -17.95 -35.28
CA PHE A 306 14.51 -19.39 -35.11
C PHE A 306 13.75 -20.14 -36.21
N LYS A 307 12.55 -19.68 -36.59
CA LYS A 307 11.79 -20.23 -37.73
C LYS A 307 12.59 -20.15 -39.03
N ARG A 308 13.20 -18.99 -39.31
CA ARG A 308 14.03 -18.79 -40.52
C ARG A 308 15.28 -19.68 -40.54
N GLN A 309 16.01 -19.75 -39.42
CA GLN A 309 17.25 -20.54 -39.31
C GLN A 309 17.01 -22.05 -39.45
N ASN A 310 15.90 -22.54 -38.93
CA ASN A 310 15.55 -23.97 -38.97
C ASN A 310 14.63 -24.34 -40.15
N GLY A 311 14.35 -23.40 -41.06
CA GLY A 311 13.52 -23.67 -42.24
C GLY A 311 12.09 -24.14 -41.91
N LEU A 312 11.56 -23.80 -40.73
CA LEU A 312 10.26 -24.25 -40.23
C LEU A 312 9.12 -23.54 -40.96
N GLN A 313 8.91 -23.94 -42.21
CA GLN A 313 7.81 -23.48 -43.05
C GLN A 313 6.64 -24.45 -42.92
N SER A 314 5.67 -24.08 -42.07
CA SER A 314 4.40 -24.80 -41.97
C SER A 314 3.38 -24.21 -42.94
N THR A 315 2.74 -25.06 -43.73
CA THR A 315 1.55 -24.70 -44.51
C THR A 315 0.36 -25.40 -43.89
N ALA A 316 -0.60 -24.62 -43.36
CA ALA A 316 -1.82 -25.13 -42.72
C ALA A 316 -1.59 -26.06 -41.50
N GLY A 317 -0.53 -25.81 -40.71
CA GLY A 317 -0.29 -26.52 -39.43
C GLY A 317 0.50 -27.82 -39.53
N GLU A 318 0.85 -28.26 -40.75
CA GLU A 318 1.69 -29.43 -40.99
C GLU A 318 3.04 -29.02 -41.60
N LEU A 319 4.11 -29.75 -41.26
CA LEU A 319 5.44 -29.55 -41.84
C LEU A 319 5.50 -30.16 -43.24
N THR A 320 6.16 -29.48 -44.17
CA THR A 320 6.33 -29.96 -45.55
C THR A 320 7.12 -31.28 -45.60
N SER A 321 8.10 -31.45 -44.71
CA SER A 321 8.91 -32.67 -44.54
C SER A 321 8.07 -33.89 -44.17
N THR A 322 7.07 -33.74 -43.29
CA THR A 322 6.15 -34.82 -42.90
C THR A 322 5.34 -35.31 -44.08
N ARG A 323 4.83 -34.37 -44.91
CA ARG A 323 4.09 -34.69 -46.13
C ARG A 323 4.95 -35.43 -47.16
N ILE A 324 6.18 -34.96 -47.38
CA ILE A 324 7.13 -35.61 -48.30
C ILE A 324 7.48 -37.02 -47.81
N SER A 325 7.70 -37.20 -46.51
CA SER A 325 8.01 -38.51 -45.93
C SER A 325 6.88 -39.53 -46.15
N GLY A 326 5.62 -39.14 -45.94
CA GLY A 326 4.47 -40.01 -46.22
C GLY A 326 4.33 -40.40 -47.71
N ALA A 327 4.64 -39.47 -48.61
CA ALA A 327 4.66 -39.75 -50.04
C ALA A 327 5.81 -40.72 -50.43
N LEU A 328 7.00 -40.54 -49.84
CA LEU A 328 8.15 -41.44 -50.05
C LEU A 328 7.87 -42.85 -49.52
N ASP A 329 7.25 -42.99 -48.34
CA ASP A 329 6.88 -44.28 -47.77
C ASP A 329 5.92 -45.05 -48.69
N THR A 330 4.96 -44.34 -49.30
CA THR A 330 4.05 -44.92 -50.29
C THR A 330 4.82 -45.38 -51.54
N GLN A 331 5.79 -44.61 -52.02
CA GLN A 331 6.64 -45.00 -53.16
C GLN A 331 7.54 -46.19 -52.86
N VAL A 332 8.08 -46.29 -51.63
CA VAL A 332 8.85 -47.45 -51.18
C VAL A 332 8.00 -48.72 -51.19
N LEU A 333 6.75 -48.63 -50.73
CA LEU A 333 5.81 -49.76 -50.76
C LEU A 333 5.51 -50.20 -52.21
N ASP A 334 5.25 -49.25 -53.12
CA ASP A 334 5.04 -49.56 -54.54
C ASP A 334 6.28 -50.21 -55.19
N ALA A 335 7.46 -49.66 -54.95
CA ALA A 335 8.71 -50.22 -55.46
C ALA A 335 9.00 -51.62 -54.89
N GLN A 336 8.69 -51.86 -53.62
CA GLN A 336 8.80 -53.17 -53.00
C GLN A 336 7.85 -54.18 -53.64
N GLN A 337 6.62 -53.78 -53.96
CA GLN A 337 5.67 -54.63 -54.67
C GLN A 337 6.17 -54.99 -56.08
N ARG A 338 6.73 -54.02 -56.82
CA ARG A 338 7.34 -54.28 -58.14
C ARG A 338 8.51 -55.24 -58.07
N LEU A 339 9.38 -55.12 -57.07
CA LEU A 339 10.48 -56.06 -56.85
C LEU A 339 9.96 -57.48 -56.59
N ILE A 340 8.95 -57.63 -55.72
CA ILE A 340 8.33 -58.94 -55.44
C ILE A 340 7.76 -59.55 -56.72
N GLN A 341 7.09 -58.77 -57.56
CA GLN A 341 6.53 -59.23 -58.83
C GLN A 341 7.63 -59.66 -59.82
N ALA A 342 8.68 -58.85 -59.99
CA ALA A 342 9.81 -59.16 -60.86
C ALA A 342 10.58 -60.41 -60.38
N ASP A 343 10.85 -60.51 -59.07
CA ASP A 343 11.56 -61.64 -58.46
C ASP A 343 10.75 -62.93 -58.56
N THR A 344 9.44 -62.86 -58.34
CA THR A 344 8.53 -64.00 -58.53
C THR A 344 8.56 -64.49 -59.98
N ARG A 345 8.46 -63.56 -60.96
CA ARG A 345 8.55 -63.90 -62.38
C ARG A 345 9.89 -64.53 -62.74
N TYR A 346 11.00 -63.94 -62.28
CA TYR A 346 12.34 -64.48 -62.51
C TYR A 346 12.49 -65.91 -61.93
N LYS A 347 12.05 -66.15 -60.69
CA LYS A 347 12.09 -67.47 -60.06
C LYS A 347 11.23 -68.51 -60.79
N GLN A 348 10.06 -68.11 -61.29
CA GLN A 348 9.20 -68.99 -62.09
C GLN A 348 9.85 -69.34 -63.45
N LEU A 349 10.50 -68.39 -64.11
CA LEU A 349 11.25 -68.64 -65.35
C LEU A 349 12.48 -69.52 -65.08
N GLN A 350 13.20 -69.26 -63.99
CA GLN A 350 14.40 -70.00 -63.60
C GLN A 350 14.09 -71.47 -63.30
N SER A 351 13.02 -71.76 -62.55
CA SER A 351 12.62 -73.14 -62.25
C SER A 351 12.16 -73.88 -63.50
N ALA A 352 11.34 -73.23 -64.34
CA ALA A 352 10.88 -73.83 -65.60
C ALA A 352 12.02 -74.10 -66.60
N TYR A 353 13.07 -73.26 -66.59
CA TYR A 353 14.29 -73.46 -67.37
C TYR A 353 15.13 -74.64 -66.83
N ALA A 354 15.34 -74.69 -65.50
CA ALA A 354 16.12 -75.76 -64.86
C ALA A 354 15.49 -77.15 -65.05
N ASP A 355 14.16 -77.24 -65.02
CA ASP A 355 13.42 -78.49 -65.20
C ASP A 355 13.30 -78.94 -66.66
N ARG A 356 13.91 -78.22 -67.62
CA ARG A 356 13.78 -78.46 -69.07
C ARG A 356 12.32 -78.48 -69.56
N ARG A 357 11.43 -77.72 -68.90
CA ARG A 357 10.00 -77.60 -69.24
C ARG A 357 9.67 -76.39 -70.11
N VAL A 358 10.68 -75.81 -70.75
CA VAL A 358 10.60 -74.56 -71.51
C VAL A 358 9.56 -74.64 -72.65
N ALA A 359 9.54 -75.73 -73.40
CA ALA A 359 8.60 -75.91 -74.52
C ALA A 359 7.12 -75.91 -74.08
N ASN A 360 6.82 -76.29 -72.83
CA ASN A 360 5.45 -76.52 -72.35
C ASN A 360 4.99 -75.55 -71.23
N SER A 361 5.84 -74.62 -70.77
CA SER A 361 5.55 -73.75 -69.62
C SER A 361 4.94 -72.39 -70.01
N ALA A 362 3.71 -72.11 -69.59
CA ALA A 362 3.03 -70.83 -69.87
C ALA A 362 3.74 -69.58 -69.31
N VAL A 363 4.74 -69.74 -68.45
CA VAL A 363 5.50 -68.64 -67.82
C VAL A 363 6.36 -67.88 -68.84
N PHE A 364 6.84 -68.55 -69.89
CA PHE A 364 7.54 -67.89 -71.00
C PHE A 364 6.53 -67.34 -71.99
N ASP A 365 6.06 -66.12 -71.72
CA ASP A 365 5.11 -65.38 -72.54
C ASP A 365 5.84 -64.30 -73.36
N SER A 366 6.05 -64.60 -74.65
CA SER A 366 6.52 -63.65 -75.65
C SER A 366 5.97 -64.05 -77.01
N ALA A 367 5.75 -63.08 -77.90
CA ALA A 367 5.23 -63.35 -79.24
C ALA A 367 6.11 -64.34 -80.02
N THR A 368 7.43 -64.21 -79.89
CA THR A 368 8.44 -65.14 -80.43
C THR A 368 8.31 -66.54 -79.84
N MET A 369 8.18 -66.68 -78.52
CA MET A 369 8.00 -67.98 -77.87
C MET A 369 6.70 -68.68 -78.32
N ILE A 370 5.61 -67.93 -78.49
CA ILE A 370 4.34 -68.45 -79.01
C ILE A 370 4.53 -69.02 -80.42
N THR A 371 5.20 -68.28 -81.31
CA THR A 371 5.47 -68.76 -82.69
C THR A 371 6.38 -69.99 -82.71
N LEU A 372 7.43 -70.01 -81.88
CA LEU A 372 8.34 -71.15 -81.78
C LEU A 372 7.64 -72.40 -81.26
N ARG A 373 6.77 -72.28 -80.24
CA ARG A 373 5.95 -73.39 -79.74
C ARG A 373 4.99 -73.95 -80.79
N ALA A 374 4.33 -73.07 -81.54
CA ALA A 374 3.46 -73.50 -82.62
C ALA A 374 4.23 -74.31 -83.68
N SER A 375 5.43 -73.84 -84.06
CA SER A 375 6.30 -74.57 -85.00
C SER A 375 6.79 -75.91 -84.44
N TYR A 376 7.15 -75.95 -83.15
CA TYR A 376 7.57 -77.16 -82.46
C TYR A 376 6.46 -78.22 -82.42
N SER A 377 5.24 -77.83 -82.04
CA SER A 377 4.08 -78.74 -82.02
C SER A 377 3.73 -79.24 -83.43
N ALA A 378 3.79 -78.38 -84.45
CA ALA A 378 3.53 -78.77 -85.84
C ALA A 378 4.56 -79.79 -86.36
N LEU A 379 5.86 -79.54 -86.13
CA LEU A 379 6.94 -80.47 -86.50
C LEU A 379 6.83 -81.80 -85.74
N GLN A 380 6.48 -81.76 -84.46
CA GLN A 380 6.32 -82.96 -83.65
C GLN A 380 5.13 -83.83 -84.12
N GLN A 381 4.02 -83.21 -84.55
CA GLN A 381 2.90 -83.91 -85.17
C GLN A 381 3.30 -84.55 -86.50
N GLN A 382 4.02 -83.83 -87.37
CA GLN A 382 4.51 -84.35 -88.64
C GLN A 382 5.46 -85.55 -88.43
N ILE A 383 6.44 -85.42 -87.54
CA ILE A 383 7.36 -86.51 -87.18
C ILE A 383 6.59 -87.73 -86.68
N SER A 384 5.63 -87.54 -85.77
CA SER A 384 4.82 -88.64 -85.22
C SER A 384 4.04 -89.38 -86.30
N SER A 385 3.40 -88.64 -87.22
CA SER A 385 2.68 -89.23 -88.35
C SER A 385 3.61 -89.97 -89.33
N MET A 386 4.79 -89.43 -89.63
CA MET A 386 5.70 -90.01 -90.61
C MET A 386 6.50 -91.21 -90.05
N THR A 387 6.70 -91.23 -88.73
CA THR A 387 7.28 -92.37 -88.00
C THR A 387 6.38 -93.61 -88.08
N LEU A 388 5.06 -93.44 -87.97
CA LEU A 388 4.08 -94.53 -88.07
C LEU A 388 4.04 -95.19 -89.47
N VAL A 389 4.34 -94.42 -90.53
CA VAL A 389 4.21 -94.89 -91.92
C VAL A 389 5.53 -95.44 -92.49
N TYR A 390 6.67 -94.77 -92.24
CA TYR A 390 7.93 -95.08 -92.92
C TYR A 390 9.03 -95.64 -92.00
N GLY A 391 8.80 -95.70 -90.69
CA GLY A 391 9.78 -96.17 -89.69
C GLY A 391 10.95 -95.19 -89.44
N ASN A 392 11.74 -95.44 -88.39
CA ASN A 392 12.70 -94.47 -87.83
C ASN A 392 13.90 -94.08 -88.72
N ARG A 393 14.16 -94.76 -89.85
CA ARG A 393 15.38 -94.57 -90.67
C ARG A 393 15.17 -93.84 -91.99
N HIS A 394 13.96 -93.34 -92.27
CA HIS A 394 13.67 -92.69 -93.55
C HIS A 394 14.41 -91.32 -93.66
N PRO A 395 15.05 -90.98 -94.79
CA PRO A 395 15.84 -89.73 -94.93
C PRO A 395 15.06 -88.45 -94.62
N ARG A 396 13.76 -88.39 -94.98
CA ARG A 396 12.90 -87.24 -94.65
C ARG A 396 12.63 -87.10 -93.14
N LEU A 397 12.65 -88.20 -92.40
CA LEU A 397 12.44 -88.21 -90.95
C LEU A 397 13.69 -87.63 -90.25
N VAL A 398 14.89 -87.98 -90.72
CA VAL A 398 16.16 -87.39 -90.25
C VAL A 398 16.19 -85.87 -90.49
N ALA A 399 15.70 -85.40 -91.65
CA ALA A 399 15.60 -83.98 -91.94
C ALA A 399 14.65 -83.25 -90.97
N LEU A 400 13.43 -83.77 -90.75
CA LEU A 400 12.49 -83.20 -89.79
C LEU A 400 13.00 -83.23 -88.34
N GLN A 401 13.71 -84.29 -87.95
CA GLN A 401 14.35 -84.36 -86.62
C GLN A 401 15.43 -83.27 -86.45
N SER A 402 16.21 -82.99 -87.50
CA SER A 402 17.18 -81.89 -87.49
C SER A 402 16.50 -80.53 -87.39
N GLU A 403 15.37 -80.35 -88.09
CA GLU A 403 14.58 -79.12 -88.04
C GLU A 403 13.97 -78.92 -86.64
N LEU A 404 13.39 -79.96 -86.05
CA LEU A 404 12.90 -79.95 -84.67
C LEU A 404 14.03 -79.60 -83.68
N ALA A 405 15.22 -80.18 -83.84
CA ALA A 405 16.38 -79.86 -83.00
C ALA A 405 16.85 -78.40 -83.16
N SER A 406 16.65 -77.79 -84.34
CA SER A 406 16.95 -76.38 -84.56
C SER A 406 15.92 -75.46 -83.88
N VAL A 407 14.63 -75.80 -83.94
CA VAL A 407 13.56 -75.09 -83.24
C VAL A 407 13.70 -75.21 -81.72
N ASP A 408 14.09 -76.39 -81.21
CA ASP A 408 14.33 -76.62 -79.78
C ASP A 408 15.51 -75.79 -79.24
N ARG A 409 16.59 -75.65 -80.03
CA ARG A 409 17.68 -74.72 -79.72
C ARG A 409 17.20 -73.27 -79.70
N ALA A 410 16.42 -72.85 -80.70
CA ALA A 410 15.85 -71.51 -80.75
C ALA A 410 14.92 -71.22 -79.57
N ILE A 411 14.13 -72.21 -79.11
CA ILE A 411 13.31 -72.13 -77.89
C ILE A 411 14.19 -71.93 -76.64
N SER A 412 15.28 -72.69 -76.53
CA SER A 412 16.20 -72.60 -75.39
C SER A 412 16.93 -71.27 -75.35
N GLU A 413 17.36 -70.76 -76.51
CA GLU A 413 17.98 -69.44 -76.66
C GLU A 413 16.99 -68.31 -76.32
N GLU A 414 15.75 -68.42 -76.80
CA GLU A 414 14.69 -67.46 -76.46
C GLU A 414 14.39 -67.46 -74.96
N ALA A 415 14.32 -68.63 -74.34
CA ALA A 415 14.10 -68.75 -72.90
C ALA A 415 15.27 -68.19 -72.08
N ALA A 416 16.52 -68.40 -72.51
CA ALA A 416 17.69 -67.79 -71.89
C ALA A 416 17.65 -66.26 -72.01
N ARG A 417 17.23 -65.72 -73.18
CA ARG A 417 17.02 -64.28 -73.39
C ARG A 417 15.96 -63.72 -72.45
N LEU A 418 14.81 -64.38 -72.32
CA LEU A 418 13.73 -63.98 -71.42
C LEU A 418 14.14 -64.05 -69.94
N LEU A 419 14.90 -65.08 -69.56
CA LEU A 419 15.44 -65.21 -68.20
C LEU A 419 16.42 -64.07 -67.88
N GLN A 420 17.29 -63.71 -68.82
CA GLN A 420 18.22 -62.59 -68.66
C GLN A 420 17.48 -61.24 -68.58
N SER A 421 16.42 -61.07 -69.37
CA SER A 421 15.53 -59.89 -69.27
C SER A 421 14.88 -59.82 -67.88
N ALA A 422 14.31 -60.92 -67.39
CA ALA A 422 13.68 -60.96 -66.07
C ALA A 422 14.68 -60.71 -64.94
N LYS A 423 15.93 -61.18 -65.06
CA LYS A 423 17.01 -60.85 -64.12
C LYS A 423 17.29 -59.35 -64.10
N THR A 424 17.35 -58.73 -65.29
CA THR A 424 17.57 -57.29 -65.44
C THR A 424 16.44 -56.49 -64.81
N ASP A 425 15.19 -56.94 -64.96
CA ASP A 425 14.01 -56.33 -64.31
C ASP A 425 14.11 -56.39 -62.78
N VAL A 426 14.58 -57.51 -62.21
CA VAL A 426 14.82 -57.65 -60.76
C VAL A 426 15.92 -56.70 -60.29
N ASP A 427 17.05 -56.65 -60.99
CA ASP A 427 18.18 -55.79 -60.64
C ASP A 427 17.78 -54.30 -60.72
N GLN A 428 16.97 -53.92 -61.71
CA GLN A 428 16.40 -52.58 -61.85
C GLN A 428 15.43 -52.24 -60.71
N ALA A 429 14.49 -53.14 -60.40
CA ALA A 429 13.52 -52.95 -59.33
C ALA A 429 14.20 -52.86 -57.95
N ASN A 430 15.23 -53.67 -57.71
CA ASN A 430 16.02 -53.64 -56.49
C ASN A 430 16.80 -52.33 -56.34
N SER A 431 17.44 -51.87 -57.42
CA SER A 431 18.16 -50.58 -57.43
C SER A 431 17.22 -49.40 -57.15
N ALA A 432 16.02 -49.41 -57.77
CA ALA A 432 14.99 -48.39 -57.52
C ALA A 432 14.50 -48.41 -56.06
N LEU A 433 14.26 -49.59 -55.49
CA LEU A 433 13.86 -49.74 -54.09
C LEU A 433 14.95 -49.23 -53.12
N GLN A 434 16.21 -49.56 -53.36
CA GLN A 434 17.31 -49.09 -52.51
C GLN A 434 17.44 -47.57 -52.52
N GLU A 435 17.30 -46.95 -53.69
CA GLU A 435 17.36 -45.50 -53.81
C GLU A 435 16.18 -44.81 -53.11
N LEU A 436 14.96 -45.34 -53.27
CA LEU A 436 13.79 -44.83 -52.56
C LEU A 436 13.90 -45.01 -51.04
N ARG A 437 14.47 -46.13 -50.58
CA ARG A 437 14.74 -46.36 -49.14
C ARG A 437 15.72 -45.34 -48.59
N ARG A 438 16.85 -45.09 -49.28
CA ARG A 438 17.80 -44.04 -48.85
C ARG A 438 17.15 -42.67 -48.76
N LYS A 439 16.28 -42.32 -49.72
CA LYS A 439 15.53 -41.05 -49.69
C LYS A 439 14.53 -41.00 -48.53
N SER A 440 13.80 -42.08 -48.28
CA SER A 440 12.88 -42.19 -47.13
C SER A 440 13.65 -42.07 -45.81
N ASP A 441 14.76 -42.78 -45.63
CA ASP A 441 15.58 -42.72 -44.41
C ASP A 441 16.16 -41.31 -44.16
N ALA A 442 16.66 -40.65 -45.21
CA ALA A 442 17.15 -39.27 -45.13
C ALA A 442 16.01 -38.27 -44.79
N SER A 443 14.83 -38.45 -45.39
CA SER A 443 13.64 -37.65 -45.09
C SER A 443 13.19 -37.86 -43.64
N ARG A 444 13.22 -39.10 -43.15
CA ARG A 444 12.86 -39.43 -41.78
C ARG A 444 13.80 -38.80 -40.76
N SER A 445 15.11 -38.80 -41.02
CA SER A 445 16.08 -38.06 -40.20
C SER A 445 15.78 -36.56 -40.15
N THR A 446 15.41 -35.98 -41.30
CA THR A 446 15.05 -34.55 -41.39
C THR A 446 13.79 -34.24 -40.56
N VAL A 447 12.77 -35.10 -40.62
CA VAL A 447 11.56 -34.96 -39.80
C VAL A 447 11.86 -35.00 -38.30
N PHE A 448 12.79 -35.86 -37.84
CA PHE A 448 13.19 -35.88 -36.43
C PHE A 448 13.85 -34.56 -36.00
N THR A 449 14.79 -34.04 -36.79
CA THR A 449 15.46 -32.77 -36.49
C THR A 449 14.48 -31.59 -36.51
N GLU A 450 13.52 -31.57 -37.43
CA GLU A 450 12.50 -30.53 -37.48
C GLU A 450 11.50 -30.63 -36.33
N ASN A 451 11.15 -31.85 -35.87
CA ASN A 451 10.32 -32.03 -34.68
C ASN A 451 11.00 -31.50 -33.41
N ASP A 452 12.30 -31.79 -33.23
CA ASP A 452 13.08 -31.24 -32.10
C ASP A 452 13.11 -29.71 -32.15
N ALA A 453 13.33 -29.14 -33.34
CA ALA A 453 13.26 -27.70 -33.55
C ALA A 453 11.84 -27.15 -33.25
N GLN A 454 10.77 -27.88 -33.58
CA GLN A 454 9.40 -27.48 -33.30
C GLN A 454 9.10 -27.45 -31.79
N VAL A 455 9.66 -28.37 -31.00
CA VAL A 455 9.56 -28.32 -29.53
C VAL A 455 10.21 -27.04 -29.00
N ARG A 456 11.43 -26.72 -29.47
CA ARG A 456 12.12 -25.50 -29.07
C ARG A 456 11.41 -24.23 -29.53
N LEU A 457 10.80 -24.26 -30.72
CA LEU A 457 9.97 -23.17 -31.22
C LEU A 457 8.77 -22.91 -30.29
N ARG A 458 8.07 -23.97 -29.85
CA ARG A 458 6.94 -23.83 -28.91
C ARG A 458 7.36 -23.20 -27.58
N GLU A 459 8.56 -23.49 -27.10
CA GLU A 459 9.12 -22.86 -25.91
C GLU A 459 9.34 -21.36 -26.12
N LEU A 460 9.97 -20.96 -27.23
CA LEU A 460 10.17 -19.55 -27.58
C LEU A 460 8.84 -18.81 -27.77
N GLU A 461 7.86 -19.44 -28.42
CA GLU A 461 6.51 -18.87 -28.56
C GLU A 461 5.81 -18.72 -27.21
N ARG A 462 6.01 -19.64 -26.28
CA ARG A 462 5.45 -19.54 -24.93
C ARG A 462 6.10 -18.38 -24.15
N ASP A 463 7.41 -18.18 -24.29
CA ASP A 463 8.10 -17.03 -23.70
C ASP A 463 7.59 -15.71 -24.28
N ALA A 464 7.49 -15.60 -25.61
CA ALA A 464 6.95 -14.43 -26.29
C ALA A 464 5.51 -14.12 -25.85
N ARG A 465 4.62 -15.14 -25.81
CA ARG A 465 3.24 -14.98 -25.33
C ARG A 465 3.17 -14.56 -23.86
N SER A 466 4.01 -15.13 -23.00
CA SER A 466 4.08 -14.77 -21.58
C SER A 466 4.45 -13.29 -21.41
N LYS A 467 5.49 -12.83 -22.11
CA LYS A 467 5.92 -11.43 -22.09
C LYS A 467 4.85 -10.49 -22.66
N ALA A 468 4.19 -10.88 -23.75
CA ALA A 468 3.10 -10.11 -24.34
C ALA A 468 1.91 -9.96 -23.39
N ALA A 469 1.55 -11.02 -22.67
CA ALA A 469 0.47 -10.98 -21.68
C ALA A 469 0.78 -10.02 -20.51
N VAL A 470 2.03 -10.01 -20.04
CA VAL A 470 2.47 -9.06 -18.99
C VAL A 470 2.43 -7.62 -19.50
N TYR A 471 2.93 -7.38 -20.72
CA TYR A 471 2.87 -6.05 -21.36
C TYR A 471 1.43 -5.54 -21.47
N GLU A 472 0.52 -6.35 -22.01
CA GLU A 472 -0.88 -5.97 -22.21
C GLU A 472 -1.60 -5.69 -20.88
N THR A 473 -1.35 -6.52 -19.86
CA THR A 473 -1.89 -6.31 -18.51
C THR A 473 -1.42 -4.99 -17.91
N TYR A 474 -0.13 -4.69 -18.04
CA TYR A 474 0.46 -3.45 -17.51
C TYR A 474 -0.02 -2.21 -18.29
N LEU A 475 -0.18 -2.33 -19.61
CA LEU A 475 -0.74 -1.29 -20.47
C LEU A 475 -2.17 -0.95 -20.08
N SER A 476 -3.05 -1.96 -20.00
CA SER A 476 -4.43 -1.80 -19.55
C SER A 476 -4.51 -1.15 -18.17
N ARG A 477 -3.67 -1.58 -17.22
CA ARG A 477 -3.63 -1.00 -15.88
C ARG A 477 -3.17 0.46 -15.88
N THR A 478 -2.19 0.81 -16.70
CA THR A 478 -1.70 2.18 -16.84
C THR A 478 -2.78 3.11 -17.40
N HIS A 479 -3.55 2.62 -18.39
CA HIS A 479 -4.71 3.35 -18.92
C HIS A 479 -5.78 3.58 -17.83
N GLN A 480 -6.13 2.56 -17.06
CA GLN A 480 -7.09 2.69 -15.95
C GLN A 480 -6.65 3.71 -14.88
N ILE A 481 -5.35 3.76 -14.56
CA ILE A 481 -4.80 4.75 -13.61
C ILE A 481 -4.88 6.17 -14.20
N SER A 482 -4.52 6.32 -15.47
CA SER A 482 -4.53 7.62 -16.16
C SER A 482 -5.93 8.22 -16.25
N GLU A 483 -6.96 7.40 -16.51
CA GLU A 483 -8.36 7.83 -16.52
C GLU A 483 -8.84 8.28 -15.13
N ARG A 484 -8.37 7.64 -14.05
CA ARG A 484 -8.75 8.01 -12.67
C ARG A 484 -8.03 9.25 -12.13
N GLN A 485 -6.82 9.55 -12.60
CA GLN A 485 -6.08 10.76 -12.19
C GLN A 485 -6.79 12.07 -12.60
N GLN A 486 -7.72 12.02 -13.56
CA GLN A 486 -8.54 13.18 -13.94
C GLN A 486 -9.66 13.50 -12.92
N ILE A 487 -9.87 12.63 -11.91
CA ILE A 487 -10.82 12.84 -10.82
C ILE A 487 -10.03 13.35 -9.61
N ASP A 488 -10.37 14.56 -9.14
CA ASP A 488 -9.68 15.32 -8.09
C ASP A 488 -9.23 14.44 -6.91
N THR A 489 -7.91 14.29 -6.74
CA THR A 489 -7.26 13.45 -5.70
C THR A 489 -6.88 14.24 -4.45
N SER A 490 -7.29 15.52 -4.35
CA SER A 490 -7.06 16.30 -3.15
C SER A 490 -7.96 15.80 -2.02
N ASN A 491 -7.44 14.86 -1.23
CA ASN A 491 -8.11 14.26 -0.07
C ASN A 491 -8.20 15.21 1.13
N VAL A 492 -8.40 16.51 0.89
CA VAL A 492 -8.48 17.55 1.91
C VAL A 492 -9.72 18.39 1.67
N ARG A 493 -10.51 18.57 2.73
CA ARG A 493 -11.71 19.39 2.68
C ARG A 493 -11.83 20.24 3.94
N VAL A 494 -12.13 21.52 3.76
CA VAL A 494 -12.48 22.41 4.87
C VAL A 494 -13.90 22.07 5.35
N ILE A 495 -14.03 21.68 6.61
CA ILE A 495 -15.33 21.41 7.24
C ILE A 495 -15.92 22.68 7.84
N SER A 496 -15.08 23.45 8.56
CA SER A 496 -15.49 24.68 9.23
C SER A 496 -14.51 25.81 8.87
N PRO A 497 -14.95 26.84 8.12
CA PRO A 497 -14.10 27.97 7.79
C PRO A 497 -13.85 28.87 9.02
N PRO A 498 -12.81 29.71 8.99
CA PRO A 498 -12.48 30.61 10.09
C PRO A 498 -13.62 31.60 10.38
N MET A 499 -14.20 31.53 11.59
CA MET A 499 -15.26 32.44 12.05
C MET A 499 -14.70 33.56 12.96
N PRO A 500 -15.30 34.77 12.97
CA PRO A 500 -14.88 35.84 13.85
C PRO A 500 -15.07 35.46 15.33
N PRO A 501 -14.04 35.64 16.18
CA PRO A 501 -14.14 35.31 17.59
C PRO A 501 -15.06 36.31 18.29
N GLN A 502 -16.01 35.82 19.09
CA GLN A 502 -17.00 36.67 19.77
C GLN A 502 -16.39 37.55 20.87
N SER A 503 -15.20 37.20 21.37
CA SER A 503 -14.46 38.02 22.33
C SER A 503 -12.95 37.77 22.20
N LYS A 504 -12.16 38.66 22.80
CA LYS A 504 -10.70 38.58 22.88
C LYS A 504 -10.29 37.30 23.61
N SER A 505 -9.47 36.45 22.97
CA SER A 505 -9.06 35.16 23.54
C SER A 505 -8.05 35.30 24.67
N TRP A 506 -7.26 36.38 24.67
CA TRP A 506 -6.32 36.68 25.74
C TRP A 506 -6.06 38.20 25.90
N PRO A 507 -6.00 38.76 27.13
CA PRO A 507 -6.16 38.09 28.42
C PRO A 507 -7.61 37.67 28.73
N PRO A 508 -7.82 36.75 29.69
CA PRO A 508 -9.16 36.37 30.13
C PRO A 508 -9.93 37.58 30.67
N SER A 509 -11.25 37.44 30.81
CA SER A 509 -12.14 38.52 31.23
C SER A 509 -11.57 39.28 32.43
N SER A 510 -11.71 40.61 32.41
CA SER A 510 -11.16 41.50 33.45
C SER A 510 -11.58 41.07 34.86
N ILE A 511 -12.77 40.48 35.00
CA ILE A 511 -13.28 39.92 36.26
C ILE A 511 -12.49 38.70 36.74
N LEU A 512 -12.09 37.79 35.84
CA LEU A 512 -11.33 36.60 36.20
C LEU A 512 -9.90 36.95 36.62
N LEU A 513 -9.27 37.90 35.90
CA LEU A 513 -7.97 38.45 36.30
C LEU A 513 -8.05 39.18 37.64
N MET A 514 -9.11 39.96 37.87
CA MET A 514 -9.32 40.65 39.14
C MET A 514 -9.44 39.67 40.31
N ILE A 515 -10.21 38.58 40.15
CA ILE A 515 -10.36 37.53 41.17
C ILE A 515 -9.03 36.80 41.40
N GLY A 516 -8.32 36.41 40.33
CA GLY A 516 -7.02 35.74 40.44
C GLY A 516 -5.96 36.63 41.09
N GLY A 517 -5.91 37.90 40.72
CA GLY A 517 -5.05 38.91 41.34
C GLY A 517 -5.38 39.14 42.81
N ALA A 518 -6.66 39.22 43.16
CA ALA A 518 -7.10 39.35 44.55
C ALA A 518 -6.71 38.13 45.39
N PHE A 519 -6.85 36.92 44.83
CA PHE A 519 -6.49 35.68 45.51
C PHE A 519 -4.98 35.56 45.72
N ALA A 520 -4.17 35.84 44.68
CA ALA A 520 -2.72 35.89 44.80
C ALA A 520 -2.26 36.95 45.81
N GLY A 521 -2.88 38.13 45.79
CA GLY A 521 -2.65 39.20 46.75
C GLY A 521 -3.04 38.82 48.18
N ALA A 522 -4.12 38.07 48.37
CA ALA A 522 -4.55 37.58 49.68
C ALA A 522 -3.57 36.54 50.25
N ILE A 523 -3.08 35.60 49.42
CA ILE A 523 -2.05 34.64 49.83
C ILE A 523 -0.78 35.39 50.27
N PHE A 524 -0.35 36.36 49.46
CA PHE A 524 0.80 37.20 49.80
C PHE A 524 0.57 37.98 51.10
N GLY A 525 -0.62 38.53 51.30
CA GLY A 525 -1.03 39.22 52.51
C GLY A 525 -1.05 38.32 53.75
N VAL A 526 -1.44 37.05 53.61
CA VAL A 526 -1.41 36.05 54.70
C VAL A 526 0.03 35.75 55.10
N LEU A 527 0.91 35.50 54.12
CA LEU A 527 2.33 35.29 54.38
C LEU A 527 2.97 36.51 55.06
N MET A 528 2.62 37.71 54.61
CA MET A 528 3.04 38.96 55.24
C MET A 528 2.49 39.09 56.66
N ALA A 529 1.23 38.76 56.92
CA ALA A 529 0.65 38.82 58.25
C ALA A 529 1.31 37.84 59.24
N LEU A 530 1.61 36.62 58.78
CA LEU A 530 2.28 35.59 59.58
C LEU A 530 3.72 35.97 59.91
N THR A 531 4.49 36.46 58.94
CA THR A 531 5.88 36.91 59.18
C THR A 531 5.96 38.08 60.14
N PHE A 532 5.06 39.07 60.01
CA PHE A 532 4.98 40.18 60.97
C PHE A 532 4.48 39.75 62.34
N GLY A 533 3.56 38.76 62.42
CA GLY A 533 3.09 38.17 63.66
C GLY A 533 4.20 37.43 64.41
N LEU A 534 4.95 36.58 63.69
CA LEU A 534 6.13 35.87 64.20
C LEU A 534 7.20 36.85 64.71
N PHE A 535 7.48 37.90 63.95
CA PHE A 535 8.47 38.91 64.34
C PHE A 535 8.02 39.74 65.57
N GLY A 536 6.72 39.98 65.72
CA GLY A 536 6.14 40.58 66.91
C GLY A 536 6.27 39.68 68.14
N HIS A 537 5.98 38.40 67.98
CA HIS A 537 6.06 37.40 69.05
C HIS A 537 7.50 37.19 69.54
N MET A 538 8.48 37.07 68.64
CA MET A 538 9.91 37.00 69.00
C MET A 538 10.41 38.26 69.73
N ARG A 539 9.78 39.42 69.49
CA ARG A 539 10.09 40.69 70.17
C ARG A 539 9.40 40.84 71.53
N GLU A 540 8.29 40.16 71.75
CA GLU A 540 7.58 40.09 73.03
C GLU A 540 8.25 39.08 73.97
N ALA A 541 8.61 37.88 73.45
CA ALA A 541 9.35 36.87 74.20
C ALA A 541 10.73 37.35 74.69
N GLY A 542 11.43 38.19 73.90
CA GLY A 542 12.64 38.85 74.38
C GLY A 542 12.34 39.77 75.56
N ARG A 543 11.27 40.57 75.49
CA ARG A 543 10.91 41.54 76.53
C ARG A 543 10.42 40.88 77.82
N GLU A 544 9.87 39.66 77.77
CA GLU A 544 9.46 38.91 78.96
C GLU A 544 10.65 38.33 79.78
N LEU A 545 11.87 38.36 79.24
CA LEU A 545 13.10 37.99 79.96
C LEU A 545 13.71 39.15 80.78
N ALA A 546 13.19 40.37 80.64
CA ALA A 546 13.63 41.58 81.35
C ALA A 546 12.56 42.04 82.33
#